data_AF-A0A1J4JV06-F1
#
_entry.id   AF-A0A1J4JV06-F1
#
_cell.length_a   1.000
_cell.length_b   1.000
_cell.length_c   1.000
_cell.angle_alpha   90.00
_cell.angle_beta   90.00
_cell.angle_gamma   90.00
#
_symmetry.space_group_name_H-M   'P 1'
#
loop_
_entity.id
_entity.type
_entity.pdbx_description
1 polymer ?
#
loop_
_entity_poly.entity_id
_entity_poly.type
_entity_poly.pdbx_seq_one_letter_code
_entity_poly.pdbx_strand_id
1 'polypeptide(L)'
;MNDFPLVYNGKQYNVDPAFFAIYSIKFREIFNPAYAEFSQVTILGNYQDKSVEIFSLLCQGREVNIPDMNMKDIASLAKVFNAEEILETCVRIIHSRIDGSFRPDERGTIVYENRGSTTATESFEKQHEKGFFKSMVSSSSQNSLKTMTSSNSKSDLKSAVKEEVQTASSQQSTVSDTPKYYLEKPIVYEIQSEKKKLMKAPKYLLTLNGNVLAAGKTKSSVIVINNGTDVHFETIESSAAEIQRQGSVNTIRSEGSYYTLKYYRDSDTNFMTMHGTFKIDDSEVLLTGLKNAPKDEPFLASRQVVTDRHPCILYLKNGKTAMIVSKTDGGSFTFHNFVKMPHILAFAIALSAIAGAEGS
;
A
#
# COMPACT_ATOMS: atom_id res chain seq x y z
N MET A 1 -1.20 -2.46 -23.12
CA MET A 1 -1.03 -2.03 -21.71
C MET A 1 -0.41 -0.65 -21.73
N ASN A 2 -0.75 0.20 -20.77
CA ASN A 2 -0.25 1.57 -20.73
C ASN A 2 1.18 1.54 -20.19
N ASP A 3 2.11 2.14 -20.95
CA ASP A 3 3.48 2.38 -20.50
C ASP A 3 3.49 3.14 -19.17
N PHE A 4 4.32 2.68 -18.23
CA PHE A 4 4.58 3.36 -16.97
C PHE A 4 5.91 4.13 -17.05
N PRO A 5 5.95 5.43 -16.76
CA PRO A 5 7.17 6.23 -16.92
C PRO A 5 8.12 6.09 -15.71
N LEU A 6 9.37 5.72 -15.99
CA LEU A 6 10.51 5.95 -15.13
C LEU A 6 11.21 7.25 -15.55
N VAL A 7 11.51 8.15 -14.62
CA VAL A 7 12.12 9.45 -14.90
C VAL A 7 13.52 9.51 -14.30
N TYR A 8 14.51 9.89 -15.11
CA TYR A 8 15.88 10.11 -14.66
C TYR A 8 16.49 11.28 -15.43
N ASN A 9 17.05 12.27 -14.72
CA ASN A 9 17.61 13.51 -15.31
C ASN A 9 16.67 14.18 -16.33
N GLY A 10 15.36 14.20 -16.03
CA GLY A 10 14.34 14.77 -16.92
C GLY A 10 13.98 13.92 -18.15
N LYS A 11 14.68 12.80 -18.39
CA LYS A 11 14.37 11.84 -19.44
C LYS A 11 13.41 10.76 -18.95
N GLN A 12 12.46 10.39 -19.80
CA GLN A 12 11.48 9.34 -19.51
C GLN A 12 11.89 8.02 -20.18
N TYR A 13 11.75 6.93 -19.43
CA TYR A 13 11.94 5.55 -19.84
C TYR A 13 10.63 4.81 -19.58
N ASN A 14 9.88 4.56 -20.64
CA ASN A 14 8.60 3.88 -20.56
C ASN A 14 8.83 2.37 -20.37
N VAL A 15 8.17 1.80 -19.36
CA VAL A 15 8.25 0.37 -19.05
C VAL A 15 6.86 -0.24 -18.96
N ASP A 16 6.74 -1.52 -19.29
CA ASP A 16 5.55 -2.29 -18.90
C ASP A 16 5.63 -2.60 -17.41
N PRO A 17 4.71 -2.06 -16.58
CA PRO A 17 4.82 -2.21 -15.14
C PRO A 17 4.54 -3.64 -14.66
N ALA A 18 3.81 -4.46 -15.42
CA ALA A 18 3.58 -5.86 -15.08
C ALA A 18 4.89 -6.65 -15.19
N PHE A 19 5.65 -6.45 -16.27
CA PHE A 19 6.97 -7.05 -16.42
C PHE A 19 7.97 -6.49 -15.41
N PHE A 20 7.97 -5.16 -15.21
CA PHE A 20 8.90 -4.53 -14.28
C PHE A 20 8.74 -5.04 -12.84
N ALA A 21 7.51 -5.31 -12.40
CA ALA A 21 7.20 -5.90 -11.09
C ALA A 21 7.65 -7.37 -10.94
N ILE A 22 7.89 -8.10 -12.03
CA ILE A 22 8.47 -9.45 -11.95
C ILE A 22 9.91 -9.35 -11.45
N TYR A 23 10.69 -8.43 -12.03
CA TYR A 23 12.12 -8.33 -11.80
C TYR A 23 12.53 -7.36 -10.70
N SER A 24 11.65 -6.43 -10.27
CA SER A 24 11.92 -5.51 -9.17
C SER A 24 10.93 -5.73 -8.03
N ILE A 25 11.43 -6.29 -6.91
CA ILE A 25 10.62 -6.51 -5.70
C ILE A 25 10.10 -5.17 -5.17
N LYS A 26 10.97 -4.16 -5.12
CA LYS A 26 10.62 -2.83 -4.62
C LYS A 26 9.55 -2.16 -5.49
N PHE A 27 9.60 -2.34 -6.81
CA PHE A 27 8.54 -1.87 -7.71
C PHE A 27 7.25 -2.67 -7.54
N ARG A 28 7.32 -3.98 -7.29
CA ARG A 28 6.13 -4.82 -7.05
C ARG A 28 5.38 -4.43 -5.77
N GLU A 29 6.10 -4.10 -4.71
CA GLU A 29 5.52 -3.71 -3.41
C GLU A 29 4.68 -2.42 -3.51
N ILE A 30 5.09 -1.52 -4.40
CA ILE A 30 4.42 -0.23 -4.60
C ILE A 30 3.38 -0.28 -5.72
N PHE A 31 3.65 -1.05 -6.78
CA PHE A 31 2.86 -1.05 -7.98
C PHE A 31 1.74 -2.05 -7.80
N ASN A 32 0.61 -1.55 -7.30
CA ASN A 32 -0.64 -2.25 -7.41
C ASN A 32 -1.43 -1.62 -8.57
N PRO A 33 -1.63 -2.30 -9.71
CA PRO A 33 -2.35 -1.74 -10.85
C PRO A 33 -3.79 -1.33 -10.53
N ALA A 34 -4.38 -1.81 -9.43
CA ALA A 34 -5.71 -1.40 -8.97
C ALA A 34 -5.70 -0.15 -8.07
N TYR A 35 -4.57 0.26 -7.49
CA TYR A 35 -4.51 1.27 -6.43
C TYR A 35 -3.26 2.18 -6.42
N ALA A 36 -2.40 2.13 -7.44
CA ALA A 36 -1.21 2.98 -7.48
C ALA A 36 -1.62 4.45 -7.67
N GLU A 37 -1.55 5.24 -6.60
CA GLU A 37 -1.80 6.69 -6.63
C GLU A 37 -0.67 7.45 -7.34
N PHE A 38 0.49 6.84 -7.59
CA PHE A 38 1.60 7.49 -8.30
C PHE A 38 1.58 7.15 -9.79
N SER A 39 1.93 8.13 -10.61
CA SER A 39 1.91 8.01 -12.07
C SER A 39 3.31 7.81 -12.67
N GLN A 40 4.37 7.98 -11.87
CA GLN A 40 5.75 7.80 -12.30
C GLN A 40 6.68 7.42 -11.13
N VAL A 41 7.83 6.86 -11.47
CA VAL A 41 8.95 6.64 -10.55
C VAL A 41 10.12 7.50 -10.99
N THR A 42 10.63 8.36 -10.11
CA THR A 42 11.80 9.18 -10.36
C THR A 42 13.03 8.55 -9.70
N ILE A 43 14.06 8.31 -10.50
CA ILE A 43 15.35 7.78 -10.05
C ILE A 43 16.23 8.98 -9.67
N LEU A 44 16.77 8.95 -8.46
CA LEU A 44 17.74 9.93 -7.98
C LEU A 44 19.09 9.24 -7.77
N GLY A 45 20.17 9.85 -8.25
CA GLY A 45 21.52 9.31 -8.17
C GLY A 45 22.39 9.82 -9.30
N ASN A 46 23.66 9.41 -9.31
CA ASN A 46 24.60 9.73 -10.37
C ASN A 46 24.89 8.47 -11.20
N TYR A 47 23.98 8.18 -12.12
CA TYR A 47 24.08 7.08 -13.08
C TYR A 47 24.26 7.62 -14.50
N GLN A 48 24.83 6.82 -15.38
CA GLN A 48 24.77 7.15 -16.81
C GLN A 48 23.36 6.90 -17.35
N ASP A 49 22.87 7.77 -18.23
CA ASP A 49 21.55 7.61 -18.88
C ASP A 49 21.42 6.25 -19.58
N LYS A 50 22.51 5.78 -20.19
CA LYS A 50 22.56 4.47 -20.85
C LYS A 50 22.40 3.31 -19.86
N SER A 51 22.95 3.44 -18.65
CA SER A 51 22.79 2.44 -17.58
C SER A 51 21.32 2.32 -17.17
N VAL A 52 20.62 3.45 -17.02
CA VAL A 52 19.18 3.47 -16.67
C VAL A 52 18.33 2.88 -17.79
N GLU A 53 18.64 3.20 -19.06
CA GLU A 53 17.97 2.60 -20.21
C GLU A 53 18.11 1.08 -20.24
N ILE A 54 19.34 0.57 -20.12
CA ILE A 54 19.62 -0.87 -20.17
C ILE A 54 18.95 -1.57 -18.99
N PHE A 55 19.08 -1.04 -17.77
CA PHE A 55 18.41 -1.58 -16.59
C PHE A 55 16.89 -1.67 -16.80
N SER A 56 16.28 -0.63 -17.36
CA SER A 56 14.84 -0.60 -17.65
C SER A 56 14.42 -1.66 -18.67
N LEU A 57 15.28 -1.99 -19.64
CA LEU A 57 15.04 -3.05 -20.62
C LEU A 57 15.23 -4.45 -19.99
N LEU A 58 16.23 -4.63 -19.13
CA LEU A 58 16.48 -5.88 -18.41
C LEU A 58 15.29 -6.24 -17.50
N CYS A 59 14.74 -5.26 -16.76
CA CYS A 59 13.53 -5.45 -15.97
C CYS A 59 12.27 -5.71 -16.81
N GLN A 60 12.35 -5.64 -18.13
CA GLN A 60 11.27 -6.03 -19.05
C GLN A 60 11.52 -7.40 -19.70
N GLY A 61 12.48 -8.18 -19.16
CA GLY A 61 12.86 -9.49 -19.69
C GLY A 61 13.51 -9.43 -21.07
N ARG A 62 14.02 -8.27 -21.50
CA ARG A 62 14.70 -8.14 -22.79
C ARG A 62 16.17 -8.50 -22.65
N GLU A 63 16.66 -9.29 -23.60
CA GLU A 63 18.09 -9.52 -23.75
C GLU A 63 18.76 -8.26 -24.31
N VAL A 64 19.72 -7.71 -23.55
CA VAL A 64 20.47 -6.51 -23.94
C VAL A 64 21.94 -6.76 -23.72
N ASN A 65 22.78 -6.37 -24.67
CA ASN A 65 24.22 -6.37 -24.46
C ASN A 65 24.59 -5.25 -23.49
N ILE A 66 25.23 -5.61 -22.37
CA ILE A 66 25.61 -4.67 -21.31
C ILE A 66 27.08 -4.27 -21.50
N PRO A 67 27.38 -3.01 -21.84
CA PRO A 67 28.76 -2.55 -21.91
C PRO A 67 29.43 -2.57 -20.53
N ASP A 68 30.71 -2.92 -20.47
CA ASP A 68 31.46 -3.00 -19.21
C ASP A 68 31.43 -1.69 -18.40
N MET A 69 31.44 -0.55 -19.10
CA MET A 69 31.37 0.79 -18.48
C MET A 69 30.03 1.11 -17.79
N ASN A 70 28.96 0.36 -18.10
CA ASN A 70 27.62 0.54 -17.51
C ASN A 70 27.32 -0.52 -16.44
N MET A 71 28.09 -1.60 -16.36
CA MET A 71 27.79 -2.76 -15.52
C MET A 71 27.72 -2.40 -14.02
N LYS A 72 28.61 -1.52 -13.54
CA LYS A 72 28.62 -1.08 -12.13
C LYS A 72 27.36 -0.27 -11.77
N ASP A 73 26.97 0.67 -12.63
CA ASP A 73 25.74 1.45 -12.45
C ASP A 73 24.50 0.55 -12.44
N ILE A 74 24.43 -0.42 -13.36
CA ILE A 74 23.30 -1.36 -13.46
C ILE A 74 23.21 -2.23 -12.21
N ALA A 75 24.35 -2.69 -11.67
CA ALA A 75 24.37 -3.42 -10.40
C ALA A 75 23.85 -2.55 -9.24
N SER A 76 24.26 -1.28 -9.15
CA SER A 76 23.74 -0.36 -8.13
C SER A 76 22.24 -0.09 -8.30
N LEU A 77 21.75 0.12 -9.53
CA LEU A 77 20.32 0.26 -9.83
C LEU A 77 19.54 -0.99 -9.43
N ALA A 78 20.04 -2.18 -9.78
CA ALA A 78 19.42 -3.45 -9.42
C ALA A 78 19.31 -3.59 -7.89
N LYS A 79 20.31 -3.14 -7.14
CA LYS A 79 20.25 -3.10 -5.67
C LYS A 79 19.20 -2.10 -5.16
N VAL A 80 19.14 -0.88 -5.71
CA VAL A 80 18.15 0.15 -5.32
C VAL A 80 16.71 -0.31 -5.55
N PHE A 81 16.46 -1.06 -6.63
CA PHE A 81 15.16 -1.61 -7.02
C PHE A 81 14.88 -3.01 -6.46
N ASN A 82 15.81 -3.58 -5.71
CA ASN A 82 15.74 -4.96 -5.22
C ASN A 82 15.44 -5.98 -6.34
N ALA A 83 16.28 -5.97 -7.37
CA ALA A 83 16.22 -6.82 -8.56
C ALA A 83 17.36 -7.86 -8.52
N GLU A 84 17.17 -8.90 -7.71
CA GLU A 84 18.23 -9.85 -7.32
C GLU A 84 18.88 -10.58 -8.50
N GLU A 85 18.10 -11.10 -9.45
CA GLU A 85 18.64 -11.85 -10.60
C GLU A 85 19.57 -10.99 -11.48
N ILE A 86 19.18 -9.73 -11.71
CA ILE A 86 19.98 -8.76 -12.46
C ILE A 86 21.24 -8.42 -11.66
N LEU A 87 21.09 -8.17 -10.35
CA LEU A 87 22.19 -7.86 -9.45
C LEU A 87 23.25 -8.96 -9.43
N GLU A 88 22.84 -10.22 -9.23
CA GLU A 88 23.73 -11.37 -9.20
C GLU A 88 24.48 -11.54 -10.53
N THR A 89 23.77 -11.40 -11.64
CA THR A 89 24.35 -11.50 -12.99
C THR A 89 25.41 -10.43 -13.21
N CYS A 90 25.11 -9.17 -12.88
CA CYS A 90 26.06 -8.07 -13.01
C CYS A 90 27.28 -8.25 -12.08
N VAL A 91 27.07 -8.59 -10.80
CA VAL A 91 28.16 -8.80 -9.84
C VAL A 91 29.11 -9.92 -10.30
N ARG A 92 28.57 -11.04 -10.79
CA ARG A 92 29.37 -12.14 -11.34
C ARG A 92 30.24 -11.70 -12.52
N ILE A 93 29.68 -10.94 -13.46
CA ILE A 93 30.43 -10.44 -14.63
C ILE A 93 31.49 -9.42 -14.19
N ILE A 94 31.13 -8.50 -13.28
CA ILE A 94 32.06 -7.50 -12.76
C ILE A 94 33.24 -8.19 -12.08
N HIS A 95 33.00 -9.14 -11.17
CA HIS A 95 34.08 -9.82 -10.45
C HIS A 95 34.99 -10.63 -11.35
N SER A 96 34.46 -11.20 -12.43
CA SER A 96 35.24 -12.04 -13.34
C SER A 96 36.02 -11.27 -14.40
N ARG A 97 35.56 -10.07 -14.81
CA ARG A 97 36.12 -9.35 -15.98
C ARG A 97 36.53 -7.91 -15.73
N ILE A 98 35.96 -7.23 -14.73
CA ILE A 98 36.06 -5.77 -14.60
C ILE A 98 36.79 -5.39 -13.29
N ASP A 99 36.28 -5.87 -12.15
CA ASP A 99 36.75 -5.50 -10.81
C ASP A 99 36.34 -6.56 -9.76
N GLY A 100 37.29 -7.42 -9.37
CA GLY A 100 37.09 -8.48 -8.37
C GLY A 100 36.74 -7.98 -6.96
N SER A 101 37.01 -6.72 -6.66
CA SER A 101 36.75 -6.12 -5.34
C SER A 101 35.41 -5.38 -5.28
N PHE A 102 34.69 -5.28 -6.40
CA PHE A 102 33.48 -4.48 -6.51
C PHE A 102 32.42 -4.89 -5.48
N ARG A 103 31.76 -3.88 -4.90
CA ARG A 103 30.60 -4.02 -4.03
C ARG A 103 29.53 -3.04 -4.54
N PRO A 104 28.33 -3.51 -4.94
CA PRO A 104 27.25 -2.63 -5.37
C PRO A 104 26.92 -1.62 -4.28
N ASP A 105 26.95 -0.34 -4.64
CA ASP A 105 26.65 0.74 -3.71
C ASP A 105 25.16 1.04 -3.64
N GLU A 106 24.77 1.85 -2.65
CA GLU A 106 23.39 2.29 -2.41
C GLU A 106 23.25 3.78 -2.70
N ARG A 107 24.02 4.31 -3.67
CA ARG A 107 24.13 5.77 -3.90
C ARG A 107 22.93 6.40 -4.59
N GLY A 108 21.88 5.65 -4.88
CA GLY A 108 20.64 6.20 -5.40
C GLY A 108 19.42 5.85 -4.57
N THR A 109 18.35 6.57 -4.85
CA THR A 109 17.04 6.33 -4.28
C THR A 109 15.98 6.46 -5.37
N ILE A 110 14.77 5.99 -5.09
CA ILE A 110 13.63 6.13 -5.98
C ILE A 110 12.52 6.87 -5.24
N VAL A 111 11.87 7.78 -5.93
CA VAL A 111 10.76 8.60 -5.44
C VAL A 111 9.53 8.30 -6.29
N TYR A 112 8.38 8.15 -5.65
CA TYR A 112 7.11 7.89 -6.32
C TYR A 112 6.32 9.18 -6.41
N GLU A 113 5.91 9.56 -7.61
CA GLU A 113 5.28 10.86 -7.85
C GLU A 113 3.94 10.69 -8.57
N ASN A 114 2.94 11.47 -8.16
CA ASN A 114 1.65 11.56 -8.82
C ASN A 114 1.59 12.84 -9.67
N ARG A 115 1.59 12.73 -11.00
CA ARG A 115 1.42 13.86 -11.92
C ARG A 115 0.08 14.58 -11.74
N GLY A 116 -0.90 13.98 -11.07
CA GLY A 116 -2.22 14.54 -10.85
C GLY A 116 -2.33 15.57 -9.72
N SER A 117 -1.37 15.65 -8.80
CA SER A 117 -1.50 16.50 -7.58
C SER A 117 -0.64 17.75 -7.57
N THR A 118 0.15 18.03 -8.61
CA THR A 118 0.91 19.28 -8.68
C THR A 118 0.01 20.43 -9.10
N THR A 119 -0.64 21.07 -8.13
CA THR A 119 -0.97 22.49 -8.25
C THR A 119 0.30 23.22 -8.67
N ALA A 120 0.21 23.94 -9.80
CA ALA A 120 1.27 24.76 -10.33
C ALA A 120 1.84 25.68 -9.24
N THR A 121 3.06 25.41 -8.79
CA THR A 121 3.88 26.40 -8.10
C THR A 121 5.36 26.10 -8.38
N GLU A 122 5.87 26.88 -9.33
CA GLU A 122 7.21 27.48 -9.32
C GLU A 122 8.44 26.55 -9.46
N SER A 123 8.80 26.35 -10.73
CA SER A 123 10.13 26.63 -11.30
C SER A 123 11.33 26.71 -10.35
N PHE A 124 12.20 25.71 -10.43
CA PHE A 124 13.62 25.81 -10.07
C PHE A 124 14.49 25.58 -11.31
N GLU A 125 14.87 26.67 -11.96
CA GLU A 125 16.11 26.90 -12.73
C GLU A 125 16.16 28.42 -12.95
N LYS A 126 17.23 29.19 -12.71
CA LYS A 126 18.64 28.90 -12.44
C LYS A 126 19.36 30.24 -12.12
N GLN A 127 20.63 30.13 -11.71
CA GLN A 127 21.75 31.09 -11.87
C GLN A 127 22.22 31.95 -10.68
N HIS A 128 23.28 31.44 -10.04
CA HIS A 128 24.53 32.19 -9.95
C HIS A 128 25.19 32.21 -11.35
N GLU A 129 25.16 33.35 -12.05
CA GLU A 129 26.25 33.83 -12.91
C GLU A 129 26.02 35.30 -13.24
N LYS A 130 27.04 36.14 -12.95
CA LYS A 130 27.04 37.57 -13.22
C LYS A 130 27.55 37.80 -14.65
N GLY A 131 26.89 38.67 -15.42
CA GLY A 131 27.56 39.35 -16.53
C GLY A 131 26.65 39.85 -17.65
N PHE A 132 26.27 41.12 -17.55
CA PHE A 132 26.34 42.11 -18.65
C PHE A 132 25.75 41.71 -20.03
N PHE A 133 24.53 42.18 -20.34
CA PHE A 133 24.26 43.05 -21.51
C PHE A 133 22.80 43.56 -21.50
N LYS A 134 22.61 44.70 -22.15
CA LYS A 134 21.48 45.64 -22.11
C LYS A 134 20.62 45.50 -23.38
N SER A 135 19.37 46.01 -23.29
CA SER A 135 18.44 46.35 -24.39
C SER A 135 17.64 45.18 -24.97
N MET A 136 16.38 45.28 -25.44
CA MET A 136 15.35 46.33 -25.55
C MET A 136 14.11 45.62 -26.16
N VAL A 137 12.88 46.10 -25.85
CA VAL A 137 11.68 46.12 -26.76
C VAL A 137 11.09 44.73 -27.12
N SER A 138 9.80 44.46 -27.32
CA SER A 138 8.48 45.05 -27.10
C SER A 138 7.49 44.03 -27.71
N SER A 139 6.20 44.18 -27.37
CA SER A 139 5.00 43.66 -28.04
C SER A 139 4.65 42.18 -27.80
N SER A 140 3.62 41.82 -27.03
CA SER A 140 2.18 42.11 -27.11
C SER A 140 1.49 41.50 -28.34
N SER A 141 0.68 40.46 -28.12
CA SER A 141 -0.55 40.23 -28.88
C SER A 141 -1.50 39.36 -28.07
N GLN A 142 -2.57 40.00 -27.60
CA GLN A 142 -3.81 39.39 -27.18
C GLN A 142 -4.51 38.76 -28.39
N ASN A 143 -5.21 37.65 -28.22
CA ASN A 143 -6.42 37.42 -28.99
C ASN A 143 -7.44 36.62 -28.18
N SER A 144 -8.51 37.34 -27.84
CA SER A 144 -9.80 36.87 -27.35
C SER A 144 -10.62 36.25 -28.48
N LEU A 145 -11.42 35.23 -28.18
CA LEU A 145 -12.67 35.01 -28.91
C LEU A 145 -13.82 34.54 -27.99
N LYS A 146 -14.91 35.29 -28.12
CA LYS A 146 -16.25 35.16 -27.54
C LYS A 146 -16.98 33.91 -28.08
N THR A 147 -17.67 33.14 -27.24
CA THR A 147 -19.13 33.20 -26.94
C THR A 147 -20.05 32.79 -28.09
N MET A 148 -20.88 31.75 -27.88
CA MET A 148 -22.31 31.63 -28.24
C MET A 148 -22.85 30.34 -27.57
N THR A 149 -23.70 30.37 -26.52
CA THR A 149 -25.17 30.58 -26.41
C THR A 149 -26.10 29.60 -27.13
N SER A 150 -27.12 29.18 -26.35
CA SER A 150 -28.45 28.64 -26.74
C SER A 150 -28.51 27.11 -26.91
N SER A 151 -29.50 26.34 -26.46
CA SER A 151 -30.84 26.56 -25.87
C SER A 151 -31.36 25.17 -25.45
N ASN A 152 -31.87 24.96 -24.23
CA ASN A 152 -33.29 24.94 -23.87
C ASN A 152 -34.17 23.91 -24.62
N SER A 153 -34.60 22.84 -23.94
CA SER A 153 -35.91 22.19 -24.15
C SER A 153 -36.33 21.37 -22.93
N LYS A 154 -37.27 21.92 -22.15
CA LYS A 154 -38.16 21.16 -21.26
C LYS A 154 -39.23 20.49 -22.11
N SER A 155 -39.62 19.28 -21.73
CA SER A 155 -40.94 18.75 -22.06
C SER A 155 -41.42 17.86 -20.92
N ASP A 156 -42.40 18.38 -20.19
CA ASP A 156 -43.31 17.66 -19.31
C ASP A 156 -44.34 16.92 -20.17
N LEU A 157 -44.62 15.65 -19.87
CA LEU A 157 -45.93 15.08 -20.18
C LEU A 157 -46.24 13.90 -19.24
N LYS A 158 -47.19 14.19 -18.35
CA LYS A 158 -47.98 13.21 -17.58
C LYS A 158 -48.84 12.40 -18.55
N SER A 159 -48.96 11.10 -18.32
CA SER A 159 -50.18 10.35 -18.63
C SER A 159 -50.26 9.13 -17.73
N ALA A 160 -51.37 9.05 -17.01
CA ALA A 160 -51.76 7.98 -16.12
C ALA A 160 -52.38 6.84 -16.92
N VAL A 161 -51.93 5.61 -16.69
CA VAL A 161 -52.67 4.39 -17.04
C VAL A 161 -52.67 3.50 -15.82
N LYS A 162 -53.88 3.24 -15.30
CA LYS A 162 -54.19 2.20 -14.34
C LYS A 162 -54.34 0.91 -15.12
N GLU A 163 -53.57 -0.13 -14.77
CA GLU A 163 -53.89 -1.51 -15.14
C GLU A 163 -53.61 -2.43 -13.97
N GLU A 164 -54.49 -3.41 -13.84
CA GLU A 164 -54.74 -4.27 -12.68
C GLU A 164 -53.60 -5.27 -12.45
N VAL A 165 -53.13 -5.35 -11.20
CA VAL A 165 -52.15 -6.34 -10.76
C VAL A 165 -52.88 -7.56 -10.20
N GLN A 166 -52.94 -8.63 -10.98
CA GLN A 166 -53.14 -10.00 -10.48
C GLN A 166 -51.84 -10.47 -9.82
N THR A 167 -51.84 -10.60 -8.50
CA THR A 167 -50.68 -11.07 -7.74
C THR A 167 -50.64 -12.60 -7.72
N ALA A 168 -49.96 -13.18 -8.70
CA ALA A 168 -49.47 -14.56 -8.59
C ALA A 168 -48.24 -14.56 -7.68
N SER A 169 -48.31 -15.33 -6.59
CA SER A 169 -47.22 -15.52 -5.63
C SER A 169 -46.11 -16.40 -6.23
N SER A 170 -45.28 -15.82 -7.09
CA SER A 170 -44.00 -16.41 -7.47
C SER A 170 -42.98 -16.11 -6.37
N GLN A 171 -42.71 -17.12 -5.54
CA GLN A 171 -41.56 -17.15 -4.64
C GLN A 171 -40.28 -17.17 -5.50
N GLN A 172 -39.87 -16.00 -5.99
CA GLN A 172 -38.50 -15.79 -6.43
C GLN A 172 -37.64 -15.76 -5.17
N SER A 173 -37.03 -16.91 -4.86
CA SER A 173 -35.89 -16.99 -3.95
C SER A 173 -34.81 -16.05 -4.48
N THR A 174 -34.75 -14.85 -3.91
CA THR A 174 -33.64 -13.92 -4.08
C THR A 174 -32.40 -14.64 -3.59
N VAL A 175 -31.58 -15.13 -4.52
CA VAL A 175 -30.28 -15.73 -4.22
C VAL A 175 -29.51 -14.67 -3.44
N SER A 176 -29.33 -14.87 -2.15
CA SER A 176 -28.65 -13.91 -1.30
C SER A 176 -27.19 -13.83 -1.76
N ASP A 177 -26.79 -12.68 -2.30
CA ASP A 177 -25.44 -12.38 -2.77
C ASP A 177 -24.47 -12.15 -1.59
N THR A 178 -24.56 -13.01 -0.57
CA THR A 178 -23.66 -13.02 0.57
C THR A 178 -22.38 -13.75 0.18
N PRO A 179 -21.21 -13.08 0.28
CA PRO A 179 -19.95 -13.74 -0.02
C PRO A 179 -19.75 -14.97 0.86
N LYS A 180 -19.21 -16.06 0.31
CA LYS A 180 -19.02 -17.35 1.02
C LYS A 180 -18.16 -17.24 2.29
N TYR A 181 -17.31 -16.22 2.36
CA TYR A 181 -16.45 -15.94 3.50
C TYR A 181 -17.13 -15.09 4.59
N TYR A 182 -18.34 -14.57 4.36
CA TYR A 182 -19.03 -13.71 5.34
C TYR A 182 -19.83 -14.52 6.35
N LEU A 183 -19.74 -14.12 7.62
CA LEU A 183 -20.47 -14.71 8.73
C LEU A 183 -21.61 -13.77 9.15
N GLU A 184 -22.83 -14.31 9.30
CA GLU A 184 -23.97 -13.51 9.80
C GLU A 184 -23.79 -13.09 11.26
N LYS A 185 -23.16 -13.96 12.06
CA LYS A 185 -22.79 -13.69 13.45
C LYS A 185 -21.28 -13.63 13.56
N PRO A 186 -20.70 -12.59 14.19
CA PRO A 186 -19.26 -12.49 14.30
C PRO A 186 -18.72 -13.52 15.28
N ILE A 187 -17.50 -13.98 15.03
CA ILE A 187 -16.69 -14.61 16.07
C ILE A 187 -16.13 -13.46 16.92
N VAL A 188 -16.40 -13.49 18.23
CA VAL A 188 -15.96 -12.45 19.16
C VAL A 188 -14.78 -12.99 19.96
N TYR A 189 -13.62 -12.42 19.71
CA TYR A 189 -12.41 -12.69 20.46
C TYR A 189 -12.18 -11.61 21.51
N GLU A 190 -11.48 -11.96 22.59
CA GLU A 190 -10.91 -11.00 23.51
C GLU A 190 -9.39 -10.98 23.33
N ILE A 191 -8.80 -9.80 23.42
CA ILE A 191 -7.35 -9.63 23.36
C ILE A 191 -6.91 -8.93 24.64
N GLN A 192 -6.06 -9.59 25.42
CA GLN A 192 -5.52 -9.04 26.65
C GLN A 192 -4.04 -8.69 26.48
N SER A 193 -3.67 -7.44 26.76
CA SER A 193 -2.30 -6.99 26.86
C SER A 193 -1.77 -7.28 28.27
N GLU A 194 -0.72 -8.10 28.36
CA GLU A 194 -0.04 -8.32 29.63
C GLU A 194 0.67 -7.03 30.05
N LYS A 195 0.44 -6.59 31.31
CA LYS A 195 1.08 -5.40 31.86
C LYS A 195 2.59 -5.47 31.70
N LYS A 196 3.18 -4.42 31.10
CA LYS A 196 4.63 -4.31 30.93
C LYS A 196 5.31 -4.36 32.30
N LYS A 197 5.96 -5.47 32.62
CA LYS A 197 7.02 -5.46 33.65
C LYS A 197 8.18 -4.64 33.08
N LEU A 198 8.90 -3.88 33.91
CA LEU A 198 9.81 -2.77 33.53
C LEU A 198 10.82 -3.06 32.40
N MET A 199 11.08 -4.32 32.02
CA MET A 199 11.98 -4.69 30.91
C MET A 199 11.41 -5.75 29.96
N LYS A 200 10.13 -6.12 30.08
CA LYS A 200 9.53 -7.16 29.23
C LYS A 200 8.84 -6.52 28.02
N ALA A 201 9.11 -7.12 26.85
CA ALA A 201 8.37 -6.87 25.62
C ALA A 201 6.85 -7.02 25.85
N PRO A 202 6.00 -6.15 25.29
CA PRO A 202 4.56 -6.29 25.35
C PRO A 202 4.12 -7.65 24.79
N LYS A 203 3.20 -8.30 25.48
CA LYS A 203 2.62 -9.58 25.08
C LYS A 203 1.10 -9.46 25.05
N TYR A 204 0.49 -10.03 24.03
CA TYR A 204 -0.95 -10.02 23.79
C TYR A 204 -1.45 -11.46 23.73
N LEU A 205 -2.58 -11.73 24.37
CA LEU A 205 -3.23 -13.05 24.37
C LEU A 205 -4.56 -12.94 23.65
N LEU A 206 -4.78 -13.76 22.62
CA LEU A 206 -6.07 -13.94 21.96
C LEU A 206 -6.83 -15.06 22.66
N THR A 207 -8.04 -14.76 23.13
CA THR A 207 -8.93 -15.76 23.74
C THR A 207 -10.28 -15.84 23.02
N LEU A 208 -10.88 -17.01 23.06
CA LEU A 208 -12.25 -17.27 22.62
C LEU A 208 -12.96 -18.09 23.70
N ASN A 209 -14.04 -17.55 24.26
CA ASN A 209 -14.78 -18.17 25.37
C ASN A 209 -13.86 -18.54 26.55
N GLY A 210 -12.91 -17.66 26.88
CA GLY A 210 -11.93 -17.88 27.96
C GLY A 210 -10.73 -18.78 27.60
N ASN A 211 -10.74 -19.47 26.45
CA ASN A 211 -9.64 -20.32 26.03
C ASN A 211 -8.61 -19.54 25.22
N VAL A 212 -7.33 -19.62 25.60
CA VAL A 212 -6.23 -18.97 24.86
C VAL A 212 -5.98 -19.73 23.55
N LEU A 213 -6.13 -19.03 22.43
CA LEU A 213 -5.89 -19.58 21.09
C LEU A 213 -4.49 -19.26 20.58
N ALA A 214 -4.01 -18.04 20.84
CA ALA A 214 -2.74 -17.54 20.33
C ALA A 214 -2.13 -16.46 21.24
N ALA A 215 -0.82 -16.26 21.09
CA ALA A 215 -0.07 -15.22 21.78
C ALA A 215 0.79 -14.43 20.78
N GLY A 216 0.80 -13.11 20.92
CA GLY A 216 1.61 -12.19 20.14
C GLY A 216 2.60 -11.44 21.03
N LYS A 217 3.82 -11.20 20.57
CA LYS A 217 4.85 -10.46 21.32
C LYS A 217 5.49 -9.40 20.44
N THR A 218 5.65 -8.19 20.97
CA THR A 218 6.17 -7.04 20.22
C THR A 218 7.58 -6.66 20.67
N LYS A 219 8.51 -6.49 19.73
CA LYS A 219 9.87 -5.98 19.98
C LYS A 219 10.28 -5.11 18.81
N SER A 220 10.63 -3.85 19.09
CA SER A 220 10.96 -2.87 18.05
C SER A 220 9.82 -2.79 17.01
N SER A 221 10.13 -2.93 15.72
CA SER A 221 9.19 -2.91 14.60
C SER A 221 8.53 -4.27 14.31
N VAL A 222 8.83 -5.33 15.07
CA VAL A 222 8.35 -6.69 14.76
C VAL A 222 7.36 -7.19 15.81
N ILE A 223 6.32 -7.89 15.34
CA ILE A 223 5.40 -8.66 16.18
C ILE A 223 5.45 -10.12 15.73
N VAL A 224 5.72 -11.04 16.65
CA VAL A 224 5.71 -12.49 16.39
C VAL A 224 4.46 -13.09 17.03
N ILE A 225 3.79 -14.00 16.33
CA ILE A 225 2.55 -14.63 16.77
C ILE A 225 2.69 -16.15 16.68
N ASN A 226 2.27 -16.86 17.73
CA ASN A 226 2.23 -18.32 17.80
C ASN A 226 0.87 -18.81 18.33
N ASN A 227 0.55 -20.06 18.05
CA ASN A 227 -0.57 -20.76 18.67
C ASN A 227 -0.31 -21.00 20.17
N GLY A 228 -1.36 -20.98 20.98
CA GLY A 228 -1.27 -21.18 22.43
C GLY A 228 -0.70 -19.97 23.16
N THR A 229 -0.01 -20.22 24.27
CA THR A 229 0.50 -19.18 25.18
C THR A 229 1.98 -18.83 24.95
N ASP A 230 2.68 -19.64 24.17
CA ASP A 230 4.14 -19.60 24.06
C ASP A 230 4.61 -18.82 22.82
N VAL A 231 5.38 -17.76 23.04
CA VAL A 231 5.84 -16.87 21.97
C VAL A 231 7.20 -16.26 22.29
N HIS A 232 8.14 -16.54 21.39
CA HIS A 232 9.55 -16.24 21.52
C HIS A 232 10.07 -15.64 20.21
N PHE A 233 11.03 -14.70 20.32
CA PHE A 233 11.62 -14.09 19.12
C PHE A 233 12.68 -15.00 18.50
N GLU A 234 13.24 -15.90 19.30
CA GLU A 234 14.17 -16.94 18.89
C GLU A 234 13.53 -17.92 17.88
N THR A 235 12.19 -17.99 17.85
CA THR A 235 11.41 -18.89 17.00
C THR A 235 10.66 -18.14 15.89
N ILE A 236 11.19 -17.00 15.41
CA ILE A 236 10.52 -16.19 14.38
C ILE A 236 10.33 -16.94 13.06
N GLU A 237 11.31 -17.75 12.66
CA GLU A 237 11.25 -18.53 11.41
C GLU A 237 10.15 -19.59 11.47
N SER A 238 9.93 -20.18 12.64
CA SER A 238 8.89 -21.17 12.89
C SER A 238 7.60 -20.56 13.45
N SER A 239 7.45 -19.24 13.42
CA SER A 239 6.26 -18.61 13.98
C SER A 239 5.03 -18.84 13.11
N ALA A 240 3.85 -18.88 13.75
CA ALA A 240 2.59 -19.04 13.03
C ALA A 240 2.28 -17.81 12.16
N ALA A 241 2.62 -16.63 12.66
CA ALA A 241 2.63 -15.40 11.89
C ALA A 241 3.68 -14.40 12.40
N GLU A 242 3.95 -13.40 11.56
CA GLU A 242 4.87 -12.31 11.81
C GLU A 242 4.31 -11.02 11.21
N ILE A 243 4.48 -9.90 11.91
CA ILE A 243 4.15 -8.56 11.41
C ILE A 243 5.42 -7.72 11.44
N GLN A 244 5.85 -7.25 10.28
CA GLN A 244 6.91 -6.27 10.13
C GLN A 244 6.28 -4.90 9.93
N ARG A 245 6.63 -3.94 10.77
CA ARG A 245 6.07 -2.58 10.76
C ARG A 245 7.11 -1.61 10.23
N GLN A 246 6.83 -0.96 9.11
CA GLN A 246 7.74 -0.02 8.47
C GLN A 246 6.99 1.22 8.00
N GLY A 247 7.22 2.35 8.68
CA GLY A 247 6.49 3.59 8.40
C GLY A 247 4.98 3.39 8.48
N SER A 248 4.26 3.72 7.40
CA SER A 248 2.80 3.60 7.28
C SER A 248 2.32 2.25 6.71
N VAL A 249 3.15 1.21 6.78
CA VAL A 249 2.84 -0.11 6.24
C VAL A 249 3.20 -1.20 7.26
N ASN A 250 2.28 -2.16 7.43
CA ASN A 250 2.56 -3.44 8.06
C ASN A 250 2.54 -4.55 7.01
N THR A 251 3.58 -5.36 6.99
CA THR A 251 3.65 -6.59 6.20
C THR A 251 3.40 -7.77 7.12
N ILE A 252 2.37 -8.55 6.84
CA ILE A 252 1.95 -9.72 7.61
C ILE A 252 2.37 -10.97 6.85
N ARG A 253 3.20 -11.81 7.46
CA ARG A 253 3.47 -13.18 6.99
C ARG A 253 2.62 -14.15 7.80
N SER A 254 1.83 -14.99 7.15
CA SER A 254 1.01 -16.02 7.79
C SER A 254 0.80 -17.18 6.83
N GLU A 255 0.97 -18.43 7.29
CA GLU A 255 0.74 -19.65 6.49
C GLU A 255 1.46 -19.63 5.12
N GLY A 256 2.68 -19.08 5.08
CA GLY A 256 3.48 -18.97 3.84
C GLY A 256 3.03 -17.86 2.88
N SER A 257 1.97 -17.12 3.21
CA SER A 257 1.49 -15.98 2.43
C SER A 257 1.95 -14.66 3.05
N TYR A 258 2.03 -13.62 2.20
CA TYR A 258 2.36 -12.25 2.60
C TYR A 258 1.18 -11.33 2.27
N TYR A 259 0.84 -10.47 3.23
CA TYR A 259 -0.22 -9.49 3.11
C TYR A 259 0.29 -8.11 3.50
N THR A 260 -0.14 -7.09 2.77
CA THR A 260 0.23 -5.70 3.05
C THR A 260 -0.98 -4.96 3.60
N LEU A 261 -0.79 -4.35 4.76
CA LEU A 261 -1.77 -3.51 5.43
C LEU A 261 -1.21 -2.10 5.53
N LYS A 262 -1.86 -1.17 4.84
CA LYS A 262 -1.49 0.24 4.77
C LYS A 262 -2.34 1.06 5.72
N TYR A 263 -1.74 2.08 6.31
CA TYR A 263 -2.41 3.00 7.22
C TYR A 263 -2.80 4.28 6.51
N TYR A 264 -4.06 4.67 6.63
CA TYR A 264 -4.62 5.88 6.05
C TYR A 264 -5.33 6.72 7.09
N ARG A 265 -5.34 8.04 6.91
CA ARG A 265 -6.19 8.90 7.72
C ARG A 265 -7.58 8.93 7.12
N ASP A 266 -8.58 8.65 7.94
CA ASP A 266 -9.97 8.83 7.56
C ASP A 266 -10.29 10.33 7.53
N SER A 267 -10.76 10.85 6.39
CA SER A 267 -11.07 12.28 6.22
C SER A 267 -12.23 12.74 7.09
N ASP A 268 -13.13 11.84 7.47
CA ASP A 268 -14.35 12.18 8.19
C ASP A 268 -14.09 12.24 9.70
N THR A 269 -13.21 11.38 10.20
CA THR A 269 -12.95 11.23 11.63
C THR A 269 -11.58 11.74 12.06
N ASN A 270 -10.66 11.96 11.12
CA ASN A 270 -9.25 12.26 11.34
C ASN A 270 -8.47 11.17 12.11
N PHE A 271 -9.06 10.00 12.36
CA PHE A 271 -8.34 8.88 12.97
C PHE A 271 -7.57 8.08 11.93
N MET A 272 -6.52 7.40 12.40
CA MET A 272 -5.83 6.40 11.59
C MET A 272 -6.75 5.19 11.40
N THR A 273 -6.80 4.69 10.18
CA THR A 273 -7.49 3.47 9.81
C THR A 273 -6.58 2.60 8.94
N MET A 274 -7.04 1.42 8.58
CA MET A 274 -6.26 0.41 7.89
C MET A 274 -6.93 -0.02 6.59
N HIS A 275 -6.11 -0.44 5.63
CA HIS A 275 -6.55 -0.94 4.34
C HIS A 275 -5.61 -2.06 3.88
N GLY A 276 -6.17 -3.20 3.47
CA GLY A 276 -5.38 -4.34 3.01
C GLY A 276 -6.21 -5.30 2.16
N THR A 277 -5.54 -6.00 1.25
CA THR A 277 -6.14 -7.08 0.46
C THR A 277 -5.63 -8.41 0.96
N PHE A 278 -6.54 -9.34 1.22
CA PHE A 278 -6.25 -10.64 1.80
C PHE A 278 -6.81 -11.74 0.91
N LYS A 279 -6.06 -12.83 0.79
CA LYS A 279 -6.56 -14.05 0.16
C LYS A 279 -7.25 -14.90 1.22
N ILE A 280 -8.55 -15.09 1.07
CA ILE A 280 -9.39 -15.87 1.98
C ILE A 280 -10.06 -16.95 1.15
N ASP A 281 -9.68 -18.20 1.41
CA ASP A 281 -9.93 -19.32 0.49
C ASP A 281 -9.38 -18.98 -0.92
N ASP A 282 -10.23 -19.05 -1.95
CA ASP A 282 -9.89 -18.70 -3.33
C ASP A 282 -10.24 -17.25 -3.71
N SER A 283 -10.69 -16.44 -2.75
CA SER A 283 -11.15 -15.07 -3.00
C SER A 283 -10.16 -14.03 -2.51
N GLU A 284 -9.91 -13.01 -3.32
CA GLU A 284 -9.27 -11.78 -2.87
C GLU A 284 -10.30 -10.87 -2.22
N VAL A 285 -10.08 -10.56 -0.95
CA VAL A 285 -10.98 -9.79 -0.11
C VAL A 285 -10.28 -8.50 0.31
N LEU A 286 -10.81 -7.38 -0.17
CA LEU A 286 -10.41 -6.07 0.31
C LEU A 286 -11.08 -5.76 1.65
N LEU A 287 -10.27 -5.47 2.66
CA LEU A 287 -10.70 -4.94 3.95
C LEU A 287 -10.23 -3.50 4.06
N THR A 288 -11.15 -2.57 4.23
CA THR A 288 -10.84 -1.13 4.28
C THR A 288 -11.60 -0.46 5.40
N GLY A 289 -10.95 0.36 6.21
CA GLY A 289 -11.66 1.22 7.17
C GLY A 289 -12.04 2.57 6.60
N LEU A 290 -11.72 2.84 5.33
CA LEU A 290 -12.15 4.03 4.60
C LEU A 290 -13.53 3.79 3.99
N LYS A 291 -14.50 4.66 4.32
CA LYS A 291 -15.78 4.74 3.62
C LYS A 291 -15.71 5.58 2.34
N ASN A 292 -14.84 6.59 2.38
CA ASN A 292 -14.60 7.55 1.31
C ASN A 292 -13.12 7.51 0.90
N ALA A 293 -12.79 8.00 -0.31
CA ALA A 293 -11.41 8.11 -0.74
C ALA A 293 -10.61 9.01 0.24
N PRO A 294 -9.34 8.68 0.54
CA PRO A 294 -8.52 9.48 1.44
C PRO A 294 -8.35 10.90 0.86
N LYS A 295 -8.29 11.90 1.74
CA LYS A 295 -7.96 13.28 1.39
C LYS A 295 -6.60 13.62 1.97
N ASP A 296 -5.81 14.38 1.23
CA ASP A 296 -4.55 14.94 1.69
C ASP A 296 -4.82 16.05 2.70
N GLU A 297 -4.76 15.75 4.01
CA GLU A 297 -4.93 16.76 5.06
C GLU A 297 -3.85 16.76 6.17
N PRO A 298 -3.52 17.93 6.77
CA PRO A 298 -2.25 18.15 7.45
C PRO A 298 -2.19 17.77 8.94
N PHE A 299 -0.99 17.31 9.32
CA PHE A 299 -0.16 17.43 10.53
C PHE A 299 -0.65 17.20 11.98
N LEU A 300 -1.93 17.32 12.38
CA LEU A 300 -2.30 17.28 13.82
C LEU A 300 -3.17 16.11 14.32
N ALA A 301 -3.29 15.01 13.58
CA ALA A 301 -4.16 13.92 14.02
C ALA A 301 -3.47 12.74 14.71
N SER A 302 -4.31 11.93 15.35
CA SER A 302 -3.96 10.73 16.09
C SER A 302 -3.12 9.78 15.22
N ARG A 303 -2.04 9.26 15.79
CA ARG A 303 -1.28 8.13 15.22
C ARG A 303 -1.89 6.77 15.59
N GLN A 304 -2.80 6.76 16.57
CA GLN A 304 -3.43 5.54 17.05
C GLN A 304 -4.65 5.20 16.20
N VAL A 305 -4.75 3.92 15.85
CA VAL A 305 -5.84 3.33 15.07
C VAL A 305 -7.00 2.91 15.99
N VAL A 306 -6.70 2.47 17.20
CA VAL A 306 -7.69 2.12 18.24
C VAL A 306 -7.45 2.98 19.47
N THR A 307 -8.50 3.63 19.96
CA THR A 307 -8.49 4.39 21.22
C THR A 307 -9.69 4.00 22.09
N ASP A 308 -9.76 4.51 23.32
CA ASP A 308 -10.89 4.23 24.23
C ASP A 308 -12.23 4.76 23.70
N ARG A 309 -12.21 5.69 22.74
CA ARG A 309 -13.42 6.31 22.17
C ARG A 309 -13.62 6.00 20.70
N HIS A 310 -12.63 5.42 20.04
CA HIS A 310 -12.65 5.20 18.60
C HIS A 310 -12.20 3.77 18.28
N PRO A 311 -13.14 2.86 17.94
CA PRO A 311 -12.79 1.53 17.49
C PRO A 311 -12.26 1.58 16.05
N CYS A 312 -11.42 0.62 15.70
CA CYS A 312 -11.07 0.39 14.30
C CYS A 312 -12.12 -0.50 13.66
N ILE A 313 -12.77 -0.02 12.60
CA ILE A 313 -13.78 -0.77 11.85
C ILE A 313 -13.27 -0.96 10.43
N LEU A 314 -13.24 -2.21 9.96
CA LEU A 314 -12.95 -2.54 8.56
C LEU A 314 -14.21 -3.03 7.88
N TYR A 315 -14.40 -2.60 6.64
CA TYR A 315 -15.52 -2.90 5.78
C TYR A 315 -15.08 -3.73 4.58
N LEU A 316 -16.01 -4.54 4.08
CA LEU A 316 -15.94 -5.16 2.77
C LEU A 316 -16.28 -4.15 1.67
N LYS A 317 -15.95 -4.47 0.43
CA LYS A 317 -16.30 -3.67 -0.75
C LYS A 317 -17.80 -3.36 -0.89
N ASN A 318 -18.67 -4.24 -0.40
CA ASN A 318 -20.13 -4.04 -0.39
C ASN A 318 -20.63 -3.19 0.80
N GLY A 319 -19.73 -2.59 1.58
CA GLY A 319 -20.05 -1.76 2.75
C GLY A 319 -20.41 -2.54 4.02
N LYS A 320 -20.49 -3.87 3.98
CA LYS A 320 -20.72 -4.68 5.18
C LYS A 320 -19.50 -4.60 6.10
N THR A 321 -19.75 -4.56 7.41
CA THR A 321 -18.69 -4.64 8.41
C THR A 321 -18.00 -5.99 8.36
N ALA A 322 -16.69 -5.99 8.14
CA ALA A 322 -15.85 -7.17 8.17
C ALA A 322 -15.29 -7.42 9.57
N MET A 323 -14.80 -6.36 10.22
CA MET A 323 -14.08 -6.46 11.48
C MET A 323 -14.29 -5.22 12.35
N ILE A 324 -14.31 -5.41 13.67
CA ILE A 324 -14.33 -4.32 14.66
C ILE A 324 -13.32 -4.65 15.76
N VAL A 325 -12.35 -3.76 15.98
CA VAL A 325 -11.41 -3.82 17.11
C VAL A 325 -11.69 -2.65 18.04
N SER A 326 -12.11 -2.94 19.27
CA SER A 326 -12.46 -1.92 20.27
C SER A 326 -11.62 -2.11 21.53
N LYS A 327 -11.18 -1.01 22.16
CA LYS A 327 -10.53 -1.06 23.47
C LYS A 327 -11.60 -1.01 24.57
N THR A 328 -11.53 -1.92 25.55
CA THR A 328 -12.56 -2.03 26.61
C THR A 328 -12.08 -1.49 27.95
N ASP A 329 -10.89 -1.87 28.39
CA ASP A 329 -10.27 -1.39 29.63
C ASP A 329 -8.74 -1.43 29.52
N GLY A 330 -8.01 -1.08 30.59
CA GLY A 330 -6.56 -0.80 30.65
C GLY A 330 -5.61 -1.92 30.18
N GLY A 331 -5.67 -2.25 28.89
CA GLY A 331 -4.93 -3.31 28.22
C GLY A 331 -5.81 -4.32 27.48
N SER A 332 -7.14 -4.28 27.61
CA SER A 332 -8.03 -5.27 26.97
C SER A 332 -8.75 -4.70 25.75
N PHE A 333 -9.01 -5.58 24.79
CA PHE A 333 -9.69 -5.27 23.55
C PHE A 333 -10.71 -6.36 23.21
N THR A 334 -11.79 -5.99 22.53
CA THR A 334 -12.70 -6.92 21.87
C THR A 334 -12.49 -6.87 20.38
N PHE A 335 -12.53 -8.05 19.75
CA PHE A 335 -12.35 -8.19 18.31
C PHE A 335 -13.50 -9.00 17.71
N HIS A 336 -14.40 -8.31 17.02
CA HIS A 336 -15.52 -8.93 16.30
C HIS A 336 -15.10 -9.20 14.87
N ASN A 337 -15.09 -10.46 14.47
CA ASN A 337 -14.72 -10.88 13.12
C ASN A 337 -15.92 -11.50 12.39
N PHE A 338 -16.38 -10.85 11.33
CA PHE A 338 -17.46 -11.31 10.45
C PHE A 338 -16.93 -12.08 9.23
N VAL A 339 -15.62 -12.33 9.15
CA VAL A 339 -14.99 -12.99 8.02
C VAL A 339 -14.44 -14.35 8.44
N LYS A 340 -14.83 -15.40 7.74
CA LYS A 340 -14.34 -16.76 7.93
C LYS A 340 -12.87 -16.83 7.50
N MET A 341 -11.95 -16.76 8.46
CA MET A 341 -10.51 -16.84 8.23
C MET A 341 -9.79 -17.51 9.42
N PRO A 342 -8.56 -18.00 9.26
CA PRO A 342 -7.76 -18.53 10.36
C PRO A 342 -7.60 -17.52 11.50
N HIS A 343 -7.68 -17.97 12.75
CA HIS A 343 -7.58 -17.08 13.92
C HIS A 343 -6.22 -16.38 14.01
N ILE A 344 -5.15 -17.00 13.51
CA ILE A 344 -3.81 -16.39 13.46
C ILE A 344 -3.80 -15.16 12.56
N LEU A 345 -4.36 -15.26 11.34
CA LEU A 345 -4.46 -14.11 10.43
C LEU A 345 -5.38 -13.03 11.01
N ALA A 346 -6.53 -13.42 11.56
CA ALA A 346 -7.46 -12.49 12.21
C ALA A 346 -6.77 -11.73 13.35
N PHE A 347 -5.97 -12.43 14.17
CA PHE A 347 -5.22 -11.85 15.26
C PHE A 347 -4.09 -10.93 14.76
N ALA A 348 -3.41 -11.27 13.67
CA ALA A 348 -2.38 -10.42 13.07
C ALA A 348 -2.95 -9.09 12.58
N ILE A 349 -4.15 -9.11 11.98
CA ILE A 349 -4.87 -7.90 11.56
C ILE A 349 -5.27 -7.07 12.80
N ALA A 350 -5.81 -7.72 13.84
CA ALA A 350 -6.18 -7.04 15.07
C ALA A 350 -4.97 -6.42 15.79
N LEU A 351 -3.82 -7.12 15.85
CA LEU A 351 -2.58 -6.58 16.42
C LEU A 351 -2.01 -5.45 15.59
N SER A 352 -2.21 -5.43 14.27
CA SER A 352 -1.87 -4.27 13.44
C SER A 352 -2.72 -3.05 13.81
N ALA A 353 -3.99 -3.22 14.19
CA ALA A 353 -4.82 -2.12 14.69
C ALA A 353 -4.35 -1.65 16.08
N ILE A 354 -4.08 -2.59 16.99
CA ILE A 354 -3.73 -2.30 18.39
C ILE A 354 -2.34 -1.67 18.50
N ALA A 355 -1.36 -2.22 17.80
CA ALA A 355 0.03 -1.78 17.86
C ALA A 355 0.32 -0.63 16.91
N GLY A 356 -0.53 -0.41 15.90
CA GLY A 356 -0.41 0.64 14.90
C GLY A 356 0.79 0.49 13.97
N ALA A 357 0.98 1.56 13.19
CA ALA A 357 2.13 1.80 12.34
C ALA A 357 3.44 1.92 13.16
N GLU A 358 4.59 1.93 12.50
CA GLU A 358 5.84 2.17 13.21
C GLU A 358 5.88 3.60 13.78
N GLY A 359 6.12 3.73 15.09
CA GLY A 359 6.20 5.03 15.78
C GLY A 359 4.85 5.64 16.20
N SER A 360 3.76 4.85 16.20
CA SER A 360 2.43 5.22 16.71
C SER A 360 2.29 5.16 18.23
#